data_AF-A0A660PLR5-F1
#
_entry.id   AF-A0A660PLR5-F1
#
_cell.length_a   1.000
_cell.length_b   1.000
_cell.length_c   1.000
_cell.angle_alpha   90.00
_cell.angle_beta   90.00
_cell.angle_gamma   90.00
#
_symmetry.space_group_name_H-M   'P 1'
#
loop_
_entity.id
_entity.type
_entity.pdbx_description
1 polymer ?
#
loop_
_entity_poly.entity_id
_entity_poly.type
_entity_poly.pdbx_seq_one_letter_code
_entity_poly.pdbx_strand_id
1 'polypeptide(L)'
;LNIKPDAPFGAVIEHTNLVLPKNYGGDHLVYLTTYIHDASASLMTAREEEVAELYINTLGKLFPAFNKDRVLWWKLARDMCTAPIYETGYRKKILPYKAPIKNLYLAGIFSHPNYPERSMNGSIKAGLACARELVREVDERRTL
;
A
#
# COMPACT_ATOMS: atom_id res chain seq x y z
N LEU A 1 -1.84 -15.45 -1.75
CA LEU A 1 -0.77 -16.35 -2.27
C LEU A 1 0.32 -15.47 -2.91
N ASN A 2 1.59 -15.63 -2.54
CA ASN A 2 2.69 -15.01 -3.29
C ASN A 2 2.98 -15.89 -4.52
N ILE A 3 3.02 -15.30 -5.70
CA ILE A 3 3.19 -16.00 -6.99
C ILE A 3 4.49 -15.50 -7.65
N LYS A 4 5.23 -16.41 -8.28
CA LYS A 4 6.56 -16.24 -8.90
C LYS A 4 6.54 -16.89 -10.31
N PRO A 5 7.69 -16.99 -11.01
CA PRO A 5 8.37 -15.93 -11.77
C PRO A 5 7.70 -15.63 -13.12
N ASP A 6 6.74 -16.44 -13.56
CA ASP A 6 6.19 -16.38 -14.92
C ASP A 6 4.85 -15.62 -14.98
N ALA A 7 4.47 -14.97 -13.88
CA ALA A 7 3.31 -14.10 -13.80
C ALA A 7 3.74 -12.62 -13.78
N PRO A 8 2.96 -11.71 -14.41
CA PRO A 8 3.24 -10.28 -14.40
C PRO A 8 2.89 -9.62 -13.05
N PHE A 9 2.49 -10.42 -12.05
CA PHE A 9 2.19 -10.01 -10.68
C PHE A 9 2.84 -10.92 -9.64
N GLY A 10 3.21 -10.32 -8.51
CA GLY A 10 3.91 -11.00 -7.41
C GLY A 10 2.98 -11.60 -6.34
N ALA A 11 1.71 -11.17 -6.29
CA ALA A 11 0.73 -11.76 -5.38
C ALA A 11 -0.68 -11.73 -5.93
N VAL A 12 -1.45 -12.75 -5.52
CA VAL A 12 -2.90 -12.89 -5.73
C VAL A 12 -3.55 -12.97 -4.35
N ILE A 13 -4.44 -12.02 -4.07
CA ILE A 13 -5.11 -11.88 -2.78
C ILE A 13 -6.60 -11.89 -3.02
N GLU A 14 -7.25 -13.01 -2.68
CA GLU A 14 -8.70 -13.08 -2.66
C GLU A 14 -9.21 -12.44 -1.36
N HIS A 15 -9.67 -11.19 -1.47
CA HIS A 15 -10.21 -10.42 -0.36
C HIS A 15 -11.44 -11.08 0.25
N THR A 16 -12.21 -11.81 -0.55
CA THR A 16 -13.43 -12.48 -0.11
C THR A 16 -13.23 -13.67 0.81
N ASN A 17 -11.98 -14.12 1.00
CA ASN A 17 -11.62 -15.05 2.08
C ASN A 17 -11.52 -14.35 3.45
N LEU A 18 -11.33 -13.03 3.48
CA LEU A 18 -11.34 -12.22 4.69
C LEU A 18 -12.73 -11.63 4.97
N VAL A 19 -13.36 -11.04 3.95
CA VAL A 19 -14.70 -10.45 4.03
C VAL A 19 -15.65 -11.23 3.14
N LEU A 20 -16.64 -11.91 3.72
CA LEU A 20 -17.48 -12.87 3.00
C LEU A 20 -18.14 -12.29 1.73
N PRO A 21 -18.28 -13.08 0.63
CA PRO A 21 -18.90 -12.65 -0.63
C PRO A 21 -20.29 -12.01 -0.50
N LYS A 22 -21.07 -12.38 0.54
CA LYS A 22 -22.38 -11.77 0.82
C LYS A 22 -22.32 -10.25 1.02
N ASN A 23 -21.18 -9.71 1.44
CA ASN A 23 -20.95 -8.27 1.59
C ASN A 23 -20.65 -7.58 0.23
N TYR A 24 -20.49 -8.37 -0.83
CA TYR A 24 -20.25 -7.95 -2.22
C TYR A 24 -21.34 -8.47 -3.16
N GLY A 25 -22.57 -8.68 -2.67
CA GLY A 25 -23.67 -9.18 -3.51
C GLY A 25 -23.53 -10.63 -3.99
N GLY A 26 -22.62 -11.39 -3.39
CA GLY A 26 -22.27 -12.75 -3.80
C GLY A 26 -21.05 -12.84 -4.70
N ASP A 27 -20.48 -11.70 -5.12
CA ASP A 27 -19.30 -11.64 -5.97
C ASP A 27 -18.00 -11.85 -5.18
N HIS A 28 -16.96 -12.29 -5.88
CA HIS A 28 -15.61 -12.46 -5.34
C HIS A 28 -14.72 -11.28 -5.73
N LEU A 29 -13.94 -10.77 -4.78
CA LEU A 29 -13.01 -9.66 -4.99
C LEU A 29 -11.57 -10.15 -4.88
N VAL A 30 -10.79 -9.95 -5.94
CA VAL A 30 -9.39 -10.39 -6.04
C VAL A 30 -8.50 -9.18 -6.34
N TYR A 31 -7.40 -9.06 -5.59
CA TYR A 31 -6.33 -8.11 -5.84
C TYR A 31 -5.11 -8.83 -6.45
N LEU A 32 -4.58 -8.27 -7.53
CA LEU A 32 -3.34 -8.69 -8.18
C LEU A 32 -2.33 -7.56 -8.00
N THR A 33 -1.18 -7.85 -7.38
CA THR A 33 -0.24 -6.77 -6.98
C THR A 33 1.17 -7.03 -7.49
N THR A 34 1.83 -5.96 -7.92
CA THR A 34 3.19 -5.98 -8.47
C THR A 34 4.00 -4.84 -7.89
N TYR A 35 5.24 -5.12 -7.51
CA TYR A 35 6.19 -4.09 -7.09
C TYR A 35 7.00 -3.64 -8.29
N ILE A 36 6.95 -2.35 -8.58
CA ILE A 36 7.69 -1.73 -9.69
C ILE A 36 8.47 -0.56 -9.12
N HIS A 37 9.78 -0.53 -9.41
CA HIS A 37 10.69 0.51 -8.93
C HIS A 37 11.11 1.48 -10.02
N ASP A 38 10.82 1.16 -11.29
CA ASP A 38 11.15 1.96 -12.45
C ASP A 38 9.86 2.52 -13.06
N ALA A 39 9.69 3.84 -13.02
CA ALA A 39 8.52 4.52 -13.57
C ALA A 39 8.40 4.36 -15.10
N SER A 40 9.49 4.02 -15.79
CA SER A 40 9.49 3.76 -17.23
C SER A 40 9.08 2.33 -17.61
N ALA A 41 8.96 1.43 -16.63
CA ALA A 41 8.58 0.04 -16.87
C ALA A 41 7.22 -0.07 -17.60
N SER A 42 7.09 -1.05 -18.48
CA SER A 42 5.88 -1.23 -19.31
C SER A 42 4.59 -1.33 -18.50
N LEU A 43 4.60 -1.98 -17.34
CA LEU A 43 3.43 -2.07 -16.47
C LEU A 43 2.97 -0.71 -15.88
N MET A 44 3.87 0.28 -15.82
CA MET A 44 3.56 1.64 -15.38
C MET A 44 3.07 2.53 -16.53
N THR A 45 3.55 2.28 -17.75
CA THR A 45 3.36 3.17 -18.90
C THR A 45 2.36 2.66 -19.94
N ALA A 46 2.10 1.35 -20.00
CA ALA A 46 1.13 0.76 -20.91
C ALA A 46 -0.31 1.21 -20.60
N ARG A 47 -1.21 1.05 -21.59
CA ARG A 47 -2.62 1.36 -21.38
C ARG A 47 -3.21 0.43 -20.31
N GLU A 48 -4.18 0.91 -19.56
CA GLU A 48 -4.72 0.14 -18.43
C GLU A 48 -5.36 -1.18 -18.89
N GLU A 49 -6.03 -1.15 -20.05
CA GLU A 49 -6.66 -2.31 -20.66
C GLU A 49 -5.64 -3.39 -21.01
N GLU A 50 -4.47 -3.01 -21.53
CA GLU A 50 -3.40 -3.95 -21.89
C GLU A 50 -2.85 -4.66 -20.65
N VAL A 51 -2.70 -3.93 -19.55
CA VAL A 51 -2.28 -4.51 -18.27
C VAL A 51 -3.37 -5.41 -17.69
N ALA A 52 -4.63 -4.97 -17.72
CA ALA A 52 -5.77 -5.76 -17.24
C ALA A 52 -5.91 -7.07 -18.01
N GLU A 53 -5.87 -7.02 -19.34
CA GLU A 53 -5.92 -8.20 -20.21
C GLU A 53 -4.76 -9.15 -19.93
N LEU A 54 -3.53 -8.63 -19.82
CA LEU A 54 -2.35 -9.41 -19.46
C LEU A 54 -2.55 -10.13 -18.13
N TYR A 55 -3.07 -9.44 -17.12
CA TYR A 55 -3.28 -9.98 -15.77
C TYR A 55 -4.40 -11.02 -15.75
N ILE A 56 -5.56 -10.73 -16.34
CA ILE A 56 -6.72 -11.63 -16.40
C ILE A 56 -6.38 -12.90 -17.19
N ASN A 57 -5.72 -12.77 -18.34
CA ASN A 57 -5.31 -13.92 -19.14
C ASN A 57 -4.29 -14.79 -18.38
N THR A 58 -3.37 -14.18 -17.63
CA THR A 58 -2.41 -14.93 -16.82
C THR A 58 -3.09 -15.61 -15.64
N LEU A 59 -4.08 -14.96 -15.02
CA LEU A 59 -4.87 -15.57 -13.95
C LEU A 59 -5.59 -16.83 -14.43
N GLY A 60 -6.18 -16.82 -15.63
CA GLY A 60 -6.80 -18.01 -16.23
C GLY A 60 -5.82 -19.14 -16.53
N LYS A 61 -4.57 -18.83 -16.88
CA LYS A 61 -3.50 -19.84 -17.04
C LYS A 61 -3.11 -20.48 -15.70
N LEU A 62 -3.08 -19.69 -14.63
CA LEU A 62 -2.71 -20.14 -13.28
C LEU A 62 -3.82 -20.93 -12.59
N PHE A 63 -5.09 -20.57 -12.84
CA PHE A 63 -6.25 -21.14 -12.18
C PHE A 63 -7.25 -21.65 -13.22
N PRO A 64 -7.21 -22.94 -13.62
CA PRO A 64 -8.08 -23.47 -14.67
C PRO A 64 -9.58 -23.35 -14.41
N ALA A 65 -9.99 -23.23 -13.14
CA ALA A 65 -11.38 -23.01 -12.75
C ALA A 65 -11.82 -21.54 -12.91
N PHE A 66 -10.89 -20.60 -13.10
CA PHE A 66 -11.20 -19.20 -13.35
C PHE A 66 -11.74 -19.03 -14.77
N ASN A 67 -12.93 -18.45 -14.88
CA ASN A 67 -13.51 -18.08 -16.16
C ASN A 67 -13.44 -16.55 -16.33
N LYS A 68 -12.64 -16.09 -17.30
CA LYS A 68 -12.48 -14.66 -17.61
C LYS A 68 -13.77 -13.97 -18.05
N ASP A 69 -14.71 -14.71 -18.64
CA ASP A 69 -16.01 -14.17 -19.10
C ASP A 69 -16.93 -13.83 -17.92
N ARG A 70 -16.57 -14.25 -16.68
CA ARG A 70 -17.26 -13.92 -15.43
C ARG A 70 -16.69 -12.69 -14.72
N VAL A 71 -15.69 -12.02 -15.30
CA VAL A 71 -15.18 -10.76 -14.74
C VAL A 71 -16.19 -9.66 -14.99
N LEU A 72 -16.82 -9.18 -13.91
CA LEU A 72 -17.84 -8.13 -14.00
C LEU A 72 -17.23 -6.75 -14.27
N TRP A 73 -16.08 -6.46 -13.67
CA TRP A 73 -15.34 -5.22 -13.85
C TRP A 73 -13.89 -5.41 -13.35
N TRP A 74 -13.01 -4.51 -13.75
CA TRP A 74 -11.65 -4.39 -13.22
C TRP A 74 -11.29 -2.92 -13.02
N LYS A 75 -10.29 -2.67 -12.18
CA LYS A 75 -9.67 -1.36 -12.00
C LYS A 75 -8.17 -1.54 -11.82
N LEU A 76 -7.40 -0.61 -12.37
CA LEU A 76 -5.96 -0.56 -12.19
C LEU A 76 -5.59 0.69 -11.40
N ALA A 77 -4.63 0.55 -10.49
CA ALA A 77 -4.03 1.66 -9.75
C ALA A 77 -2.51 1.51 -9.78
N ARG A 78 -1.81 2.62 -9.99
CA ARG A 78 -0.35 2.70 -10.08
C ARG A 78 0.12 3.87 -9.24
N ASP A 79 1.13 3.65 -8.41
CA ASP A 79 1.74 4.73 -7.62
C ASP A 79 3.20 4.35 -7.32
N MET A 80 4.11 5.29 -7.53
CA MET A 80 5.54 5.13 -7.22
C MET A 80 5.85 5.29 -5.72
N CYS A 81 4.95 5.93 -4.98
CA CYS A 81 5.10 6.33 -3.59
C CYS A 81 4.24 5.51 -2.63
N THR A 82 4.00 4.22 -2.94
CA THR A 82 3.16 3.34 -2.10
C THR A 82 3.76 2.99 -0.74
N ALA A 83 5.10 3.03 -0.63
CA ALA A 83 5.80 2.69 0.60
C ALA A 83 7.22 3.28 0.63
N PRO A 84 7.78 3.54 1.83
CA PRO A 84 9.20 3.79 1.98
C PRO A 84 10.05 2.62 1.46
N ILE A 85 11.11 2.93 0.72
CA ILE A 85 12.16 1.97 0.37
C ILE A 85 13.27 2.09 1.40
N TYR A 86 13.46 1.04 2.20
CA TYR A 86 14.47 1.01 3.25
C TYR A 86 15.85 0.67 2.67
N GLU A 87 16.69 1.68 2.53
CA GLU A 87 18.09 1.53 2.14
C GLU A 87 19.03 1.38 3.35
N THR A 88 20.29 1.02 3.10
CA THR A 88 21.31 0.97 4.16
C THR A 88 21.44 2.32 4.86
N GLY A 89 21.25 2.32 6.19
CA GLY A 89 21.31 3.55 6.99
C GLY A 89 20.01 4.37 7.03
N TYR A 90 18.90 3.86 6.47
CA TYR A 90 17.61 4.57 6.42
C TYR A 90 17.12 5.06 7.78
N ARG A 91 17.47 4.39 8.89
CA ARG A 91 17.12 4.86 10.24
C ARG A 91 17.53 6.31 10.51
N LYS A 92 18.61 6.79 9.91
CA LYS A 92 19.08 8.19 10.01
C LYS A 92 18.24 9.18 9.18
N LYS A 93 17.45 8.68 8.22
CA LYS A 93 16.57 9.46 7.34
C LYS A 93 15.14 9.59 7.89
N ILE A 94 14.81 8.88 8.97
CA ILE A 94 13.49 8.96 9.61
C ILE A 94 13.30 10.38 10.17
N LEU A 95 12.24 11.05 9.72
CA LEU A 95 11.93 12.41 10.14
C LEU A 95 11.48 12.43 11.61
N PRO A 96 11.89 13.44 12.40
CA PRO A 96 11.31 13.67 13.71
C PRO A 96 9.83 14.05 13.58
N TYR A 97 9.07 13.82 14.65
CA TYR A 97 7.65 14.17 14.69
C TYR A 97 7.42 15.66 14.54
N LYS A 98 8.20 16.52 15.21
CA LYS A 98 8.14 17.96 15.02
C LYS A 98 8.97 18.39 13.81
N ALA A 99 8.34 19.05 12.85
CA ALA A 99 9.04 19.62 11.71
C ALA A 99 9.73 20.95 12.09
N PRO A 100 10.73 21.41 11.30
CA PRO A 100 11.30 22.74 11.44
C PRO A 100 10.30 23.89 11.19
N ILE A 101 9.12 23.57 10.64
CA ILE A 101 8.03 24.53 10.38
C ILE A 101 7.16 24.65 11.63
N LYS A 102 6.91 25.89 12.06
CA LYS A 102 6.09 26.18 13.26
C LYS A 102 4.72 25.50 13.14
N ASN A 103 4.33 24.81 14.21
CA ASN A 103 3.05 24.10 14.33
C ASN A 103 2.82 22.98 13.28
N LEU A 104 3.87 22.46 12.65
CA LEU A 104 3.78 21.31 11.75
C LEU A 104 4.37 20.05 12.40
N TYR A 105 3.60 18.97 12.41
CA TYR A 105 4.02 17.65 12.89
C TYR A 105 3.80 16.60 11.82
N LEU A 106 4.70 15.61 11.75
CA LEU A 106 4.76 14.61 10.70
C LEU A 106 4.57 13.21 11.29
N ALA A 107 3.47 12.56 10.94
CA ALA A 107 3.20 11.17 11.29
C ALA A 107 2.71 10.39 10.07
N GLY A 108 3.13 9.14 9.95
CA GLY A 108 2.63 8.24 8.92
C GLY A 108 3.46 6.98 8.77
N ILE A 109 3.33 6.34 7.61
CA ILE A 109 4.07 5.12 7.27
C ILE A 109 5.59 5.30 7.30
N PHE A 110 6.09 6.53 7.13
CA PHE A 110 7.51 6.89 7.19
C PHE A 110 8.06 7.12 8.60
N SER A 111 7.20 7.09 9.64
CA SER A 111 7.60 7.37 11.02
C SER A 111 8.30 6.18 11.69
N HIS A 112 9.05 6.46 12.77
CA HIS A 112 9.85 5.45 13.50
C HIS A 112 9.12 4.15 13.88
N PRO A 113 7.85 4.14 14.34
CA PRO A 113 7.15 2.90 14.68
C PRO A 113 6.94 1.95 13.49
N ASN A 114 7.03 2.47 12.27
CA ASN A 114 6.98 1.66 11.08
C ASN A 114 8.35 1.13 10.67
N TYR A 115 9.49 1.67 11.09
CA TYR A 115 10.78 1.14 10.63
C TYR A 115 11.15 -0.21 11.28
N PRO A 116 11.60 -1.24 10.53
CA PRO A 116 11.72 -1.36 9.07
C PRO A 116 10.52 -2.08 8.41
N GLU A 117 9.37 -2.09 9.08
CA GLU A 117 8.10 -2.66 8.64
C GLU A 117 7.19 -1.65 7.90
N ARG A 118 5.97 -2.07 7.58
CA ARG A 118 4.91 -1.20 7.08
C ARG A 118 3.61 -1.62 7.73
N SER A 119 3.04 -0.77 8.58
CA SER A 119 1.83 -1.15 9.31
C SER A 119 0.89 0.02 9.57
N MET A 120 -0.41 -0.26 9.53
CA MET A 120 -1.42 0.70 9.99
C MET A 120 -1.24 1.01 11.48
N ASN A 121 -0.94 -0.01 12.29
CA ASN A 121 -0.71 0.15 13.73
C ASN A 121 0.47 1.09 14.03
N GLY A 122 1.56 1.00 13.27
CA GLY A 122 2.70 1.90 13.39
C GLY A 122 2.34 3.33 13.06
N SER A 123 1.56 3.55 12.00
CA SER A 123 1.08 4.89 11.63
C SER A 123 0.14 5.48 12.68
N ILE A 124 -0.75 4.67 13.27
CA ILE A 124 -1.61 5.10 14.39
C ILE A 124 -0.78 5.48 15.60
N LYS A 125 0.21 4.65 15.99
CA LYS A 125 1.13 4.94 17.09
C LYS A 125 1.89 6.26 16.85
N ALA A 126 2.35 6.50 15.62
CA ALA A 126 3.01 7.73 15.24
C ALA A 126 2.10 8.95 15.37
N GLY A 127 0.86 8.87 14.85
CA GLY A 127 -0.12 9.95 14.97
C GLY A 127 -0.44 10.30 16.42
N LEU A 128 -0.66 9.28 17.26
CA LEU A 128 -0.88 9.48 18.70
C LEU A 128 0.33 10.10 19.40
N ALA A 129 1.55 9.77 18.97
CA ALA A 129 2.77 10.36 19.52
C ALA A 129 2.91 11.85 19.14
N CYS A 130 2.67 12.21 17.87
CA CYS A 130 2.62 13.60 17.43
C CYS A 130 1.58 14.41 18.21
N ALA A 131 0.37 13.86 18.39
CA ALA A 131 -0.69 14.53 19.15
C ALA A 131 -0.26 14.83 20.59
N ARG A 132 0.39 13.87 21.27
CA ARG A 132 0.92 14.08 22.63
C ARG A 132 2.01 15.15 22.68
N GLU A 133 2.93 15.18 21.71
CA GLU A 133 3.95 16.24 21.64
C GLU A 133 3.33 17.62 21.44
N LEU A 134 2.33 17.72 20.56
CA LEU A 134 1.63 18.97 20.30
C LEU A 134 0.92 19.48 21.56
N VAL A 135 0.19 18.61 22.27
CA VAL A 135 -0.49 18.99 23.53
C VAL A 135 0.52 19.49 24.55
N ARG A 136 1.63 18.75 24.76
CA ARG A 136 2.70 19.15 25.68
C ARG A 136 3.24 20.56 25.36
N GLU A 137 3.53 20.85 24.09
CA GLU A 137 4.04 22.16 23.67
C GLU A 137 3.01 23.29 23.79
N VAL A 138 1.72 22.99 23.63
CA VAL A 138 0.64 23.95 23.89
C VAL A 138 0.55 24.27 25.37
N ASP A 139 0.62 23.25 26.23
CA ASP A 139 0.54 23.43 27.68
C ASP A 139 1.76 24.19 28.23
N GLU A 140 2.97 23.86 27.78
CA GLU A 140 4.20 24.58 28.15
C GLU A 140 4.14 26.07 27.77
N ARG A 141 3.54 26.41 26.62
CA ARG A 141 3.33 27.80 26.18
C ARG A 141 2.26 28.55 26.96
N ARG A 142 1.34 27.86 27.64
CA ARG A 142 0.30 28.48 28.48
C ARG A 142 0.78 28.75 29.90
N THR A 143 1.79 28.03 30.35
CA THR A 143 2.41 28.19 31.68
C THR A 143 3.55 29.22 31.70
N LEU A 144 3.94 29.74 30.53
CA LEU A 144 4.90 30.84 30.33
C LEU A 144 4.17 32.16 30.13
#